data_AF-A0A1D7NJ16-F1
#
_entry.id   AF-A0A1D7NJ16-F1
#
_cell.length_a   1.000
_cell.length_b   1.000
_cell.length_c   1.000
_cell.angle_alpha   90.00
_cell.angle_beta   90.00
_cell.angle_gamma   90.00
#
_symmetry.space_group_name_H-M   'P 1'
#
loop_
_entity.id
_entity.type
_entity.pdbx_description
1 polymer ?
#
loop_
_entity_poly.entity_id
_entity_poly.type
_entity_poly.pdbx_seq_one_letter_code
_entity_poly.pdbx_strand_id
1 'polypeptide(L)'
;MSHSLGLLVSLLLKAGAGFVAVNEIRGLILAGPVIYGMYEAGGTAMAIWLGICSLGGIALSVIVPLIAAKKIKKFADARFGPQLAKA
;
A
#
# COMPACT_ATOMS: atom_id res chain seq x y z
N MET A 1 -8.80 -29.96 14.97
CA MET A 1 -8.49 -28.60 15.45
C MET A 1 -7.66 -27.77 14.46
N SER A 2 -6.80 -28.36 13.62
CA SER A 2 -6.00 -27.63 12.63
C SER A 2 -6.80 -26.95 11.50
N HIS A 3 -7.96 -27.50 11.13
CA HIS A 3 -8.78 -26.98 10.04
C HIS A 3 -9.43 -25.61 10.36
N SER A 4 -9.96 -25.45 11.57
CA SER A 4 -10.55 -24.20 12.04
C SER A 4 -9.49 -23.10 12.18
N LEU A 5 -8.29 -23.49 12.61
CA LEU A 5 -7.15 -22.58 12.77
C LEU A 5 -6.61 -22.12 11.40
N GLY A 6 -6.53 -23.01 10.42
CA GLY A 6 -6.17 -22.67 9.04
C GLY A 6 -7.18 -21.73 8.38
N LEU A 7 -8.47 -21.94 8.61
CA LEU A 7 -9.53 -21.02 8.14
C LEU A 7 -9.39 -19.64 8.79
N LEU A 8 -9.19 -19.58 10.10
CA LEU A 8 -9.02 -18.33 10.83
C LEU A 8 -7.80 -17.53 10.32
N VAL A 9 -6.65 -18.19 10.16
CA VAL A 9 -5.43 -17.57 9.64
C VAL A 9 -5.61 -17.08 8.21
N SER A 10 -6.26 -17.87 7.34
CA SER A 10 -6.55 -17.46 5.96
C SER A 10 -7.44 -16.20 5.91
N LEU A 11 -8.44 -16.14 6.79
CA LEU A 11 -9.38 -15.02 6.88
C LEU A 11 -8.68 -13.76 7.40
N LEU A 12 -7.84 -13.89 8.43
CA LEU A 12 -7.00 -12.81 8.97
C LEU A 12 -6.02 -12.26 7.93
N LEU A 13 -5.36 -13.12 7.16
CA LEU A 13 -4.43 -12.68 6.11
C LEU A 13 -5.15 -11.93 4.98
N LYS A 14 -6.33 -12.41 4.54
CA LYS A 14 -7.14 -11.72 3.53
C LYS A 14 -7.67 -10.38 4.06
N ALA A 15 -8.16 -10.34 5.29
CA ALA A 15 -8.64 -9.12 5.93
C ALA A 15 -7.48 -8.11 6.10
N GLY A 16 -6.32 -8.56 6.59
CA GLY A 16 -5.12 -7.73 6.72
C GLY A 16 -4.64 -7.16 5.39
N ALA A 17 -4.67 -7.95 4.31
CA ALA A 17 -4.36 -7.47 2.97
C ALA A 17 -5.37 -6.38 2.51
N GLY A 18 -6.65 -6.57 2.80
CA GLY A 18 -7.69 -5.55 2.55
C GLY A 18 -7.46 -4.26 3.34
N PHE A 19 -7.11 -4.37 4.63
CA PHE A 19 -6.80 -3.21 5.47
C PHE A 19 -5.58 -2.43 4.98
N VAL A 20 -4.53 -3.13 4.54
CA VAL A 20 -3.36 -2.48 3.92
C VAL A 20 -3.79 -1.70 2.66
N ALA A 21 -4.62 -2.30 1.80
CA ALA A 21 -5.11 -1.61 0.60
C ALA A 21 -5.95 -0.37 0.94
N VAL A 22 -6.87 -0.45 1.91
CA VAL A 22 -7.68 0.70 2.36
C VAL A 22 -6.82 1.81 2.96
N ASN A 23 -5.76 1.45 3.69
CA ASN A 23 -4.85 2.42 4.27
C ASN A 23 -4.05 3.19 3.21
N GLU A 24 -3.74 2.57 2.06
CA GLU A 24 -3.13 3.27 0.93
C GLU A 24 -4.12 4.18 0.17
N ILE A 25 -5.41 3.79 0.08
CA ILE A 25 -6.46 4.63 -0.50
C ILE A 25 -6.62 5.94 0.28
N ARG A 26 -6.47 5.91 1.62
CA ARG A 26 -6.42 7.13 2.44
C ARG A 26 -5.31 8.08 1.97
N GLY A 27 -4.13 7.56 1.64
CA GLY A 27 -3.02 8.34 1.09
C GLY A 27 -3.42 9.02 -0.22
N LEU A 28 -4.09 8.29 -1.12
CA LEU A 28 -4.58 8.83 -2.39
C LEU A 28 -5.62 9.94 -2.18
N ILE A 29 -6.53 9.79 -1.21
CA ILE A 29 -7.54 10.81 -0.88
C ILE A 29 -6.87 12.08 -0.32
N LEU A 30 -5.79 11.93 0.44
CA LEU A 30 -4.97 13.04 0.97
C LEU A 30 -4.32 13.89 -0.14
N ALA A 31 -4.23 13.39 -1.37
CA ALA A 31 -3.80 14.21 -2.51
C ALA A 31 -4.81 15.29 -2.89
N GLY A 32 -6.11 15.08 -2.65
CA GLY A 32 -7.18 16.02 -3.00
C GLY A 32 -7.00 17.40 -2.35
N PRO A 33 -6.87 17.49 -1.02
CA PRO A 33 -6.59 18.75 -0.32
C PRO A 33 -5.30 19.44 -0.76
N VAL A 34 -4.27 18.66 -1.12
CA VAL A 34 -2.99 19.20 -1.62
C VAL A 34 -3.20 19.90 -2.97
N ILE A 35 -3.90 19.25 -3.89
CA ILE A 35 -4.22 19.83 -5.21
C ILE A 35 -5.11 21.07 -5.05
N TYR A 36 -6.10 21.03 -4.14
CA TYR A 36 -6.95 22.18 -3.85
C TYR A 36 -6.15 23.36 -3.27
N GLY A 37 -5.24 23.10 -2.33
CA GLY A 37 -4.35 24.12 -1.77
C GLY A 37 -3.42 24.74 -2.81
N MET A 38 -2.96 23.96 -3.79
CA MET A 38 -2.19 24.49 -4.92
C MET A 38 -3.02 25.40 -5.83
N TYR A 39 -4.29 25.06 -6.06
CA TYR A 39 -5.23 25.86 -6.85
C TYR A 39 -5.52 27.20 -6.16
N GLU A 40 -5.84 27.19 -4.86
CA GLU A 40 -6.05 28.41 -4.06
C GLU A 40 -4.80 29.30 -3.99
N ALA A 41 -3.60 28.70 -3.99
CA ALA A 41 -2.34 29.43 -3.97
C ALA A 41 -1.99 30.14 -5.29
N GLY A 42 -2.88 30.12 -6.30
CA GLY A 42 -2.75 30.91 -7.52
C GLY A 42 -1.65 30.45 -8.48
N GLY A 43 -1.20 29.20 -8.38
CA GLY A 43 -0.26 28.60 -9.34
C GLY A 43 1.16 29.17 -9.30
N THR A 44 1.59 29.74 -8.16
CA THR A 44 2.98 30.20 -8.01
C THR A 44 3.97 29.04 -8.22
N ALA A 45 5.17 29.33 -8.74
CA ALA A 45 6.20 28.31 -8.94
C ALA A 45 6.53 27.54 -7.64
N MET A 46 6.45 28.22 -6.49
CA MET A 46 6.59 27.59 -5.17
C MET A 46 5.46 26.62 -4.85
N ALA A 47 4.20 26.98 -5.14
CA ALA A 47 3.05 26.10 -4.93
C ALA A 47 3.11 24.84 -5.82
N ILE A 48 3.55 24.98 -7.08
CA ILE A 48 3.77 23.86 -7.99
C ILE A 48 4.87 22.94 -7.45
N TRP A 49 5.98 23.51 -7.00
CA TRP A 49 7.10 22.75 -6.45
C TRP A 49 6.71 21.98 -5.18
N LEU A 50 6.06 22.65 -4.22
CA LEU A 50 5.56 22.03 -3.00
C LEU A 50 4.50 20.96 -3.29
N GLY A 51 3.64 21.21 -4.27
CA GLY A 51 2.69 20.25 -4.79
C GLY A 51 3.33 18.97 -5.29
N ILE A 52 4.35 19.09 -6.14
CA ILE A 52 5.11 17.93 -6.67
C ILE A 52 5.79 17.16 -5.53
N CYS A 53 6.45 17.85 -4.60
CA CYS A 53 7.10 17.18 -3.46
C CYS A 53 6.10 16.46 -2.56
N SER A 54 4.93 17.07 -2.30
CA SER A 54 3.88 16.48 -1.47
C SER A 54 3.19 15.30 -2.15
N LEU A 55 2.76 15.46 -3.41
CA LEU A 55 2.16 14.39 -4.21
C LEU A 55 3.14 13.25 -4.47
N GLY A 56 4.43 13.56 -4.66
CA GLY A 56 5.50 12.57 -4.74
C GLY A 56 5.64 11.75 -3.47
N GLY A 57 5.59 12.39 -2.29
CA GLY A 57 5.60 11.69 -1.00
C GLY A 57 4.41 10.73 -0.82
N ILE A 58 3.21 11.17 -1.23
CA ILE A 58 2.00 10.33 -1.22
C ILE A 58 2.11 9.18 -2.22
N ALA A 59 2.60 9.45 -3.43
CA ALA A 59 2.80 8.40 -4.44
C ALA A 59 3.81 7.35 -3.96
N LEU A 60 4.91 7.78 -3.32
CA LEU A 60 5.89 6.88 -2.72
C LEU A 60 5.31 6.08 -1.56
N SER A 61 4.44 6.66 -0.74
CA SER A 61 3.81 5.93 0.37
C SER A 61 2.97 4.77 -0.12
N VAL A 62 2.38 4.86 -1.32
CA VAL A 62 1.57 3.80 -1.94
C VAL A 62 2.42 2.80 -2.74
N ILE A 63 3.39 3.30 -3.51
CA ILE A 63 4.22 2.46 -4.39
C ILE A 63 5.18 1.58 -3.59
N VAL A 64 5.80 2.11 -2.52
CA VAL A 64 6.82 1.39 -1.75
C VAL A 64 6.25 0.13 -1.07
N PRO A 65 5.11 0.17 -0.38
CA PRO A 65 4.47 -1.02 0.19
C PRO A 65 4.08 -2.06 -0.86
N LEU A 66 3.60 -1.63 -2.03
CA LEU A 66 3.28 -2.56 -3.14
C LEU A 66 4.52 -3.30 -3.64
N ILE A 67 5.65 -2.59 -3.77
CA ILE A 67 6.93 -3.21 -4.16
C ILE A 67 7.43 -4.14 -3.05
N ALA A 68 7.33 -3.73 -1.79
CA ALA A 68 7.70 -4.54 -0.63
C ALA A 68 6.88 -5.83 -0.57
N ALA A 69 5.56 -5.75 -0.73
CA ALA A 69 4.66 -6.90 -0.77
C ALA A 69 5.03 -7.88 -1.90
N LYS A 70 5.35 -7.37 -3.10
CA LYS A 70 5.84 -8.21 -4.21
C LYS A 70 7.16 -8.92 -3.88
N LYS A 71 8.10 -8.24 -3.23
CA LYS A 71 9.38 -8.83 -2.82
C LYS A 71 9.20 -9.89 -1.73
N ILE A 72 8.36 -9.62 -0.74
CA ILE A 72 8.04 -10.56 0.34
C ILE A 72 7.37 -11.81 -0.25
N LYS A 73 6.40 -11.66 -1.15
CA LYS A 73 5.77 -12.79 -1.84
C LYS A 73 6.80 -13.64 -2.57
N LYS A 74 7.67 -13.01 -3.39
CA LYS A 74 8.72 -13.72 -4.12
C LYS A 74 9.68 -14.47 -3.18
N PHE A 75 10.05 -13.87 -2.06
CA PHE A 75 10.89 -14.50 -1.04
C PHE A 75 10.18 -15.69 -0.37
N ALA A 76 8.92 -15.51 0.02
CA ALA A 76 8.11 -16.56 0.63
C ALA A 76 7.91 -17.75 -0.32
N ASP A 77 7.58 -17.50 -1.59
CA ASP A 77 7.43 -18.53 -2.62
C ASP A 77 8.75 -19.30 -2.82
N ALA A 78 9.88 -18.60 -2.87
CA ALA A 78 11.21 -19.22 -3.04
C ALA A 78 11.64 -20.08 -1.83
N ARG A 79 11.24 -19.71 -0.61
CA ARG A 79 11.69 -20.39 0.62
C ARG A 79 10.72 -21.46 1.12
N PHE A 80 9.41 -21.23 0.96
CA PHE A 80 8.35 -22.06 1.53
C PHE A 80 7.44 -22.71 0.48
N GLY A 81 7.48 -22.27 -0.78
CA GLY A 81 6.71 -22.86 -1.88
C GLY A 81 6.87 -24.39 -2.04
N PRO A 82 8.10 -24.95 -1.93
CA PRO A 82 8.30 -26.41 -2.01
C PRO A 82 7.70 -27.19 -0.84
N GLN A 83 7.50 -26.55 0.33
CA GLN A 83 6.95 -27.16 1.54
C GLN A 83 5.42 -27.08 1.56
N LEU A 84 4.85 -25.98 1.07
CA LEU A 84 3.40 -25.79 0.90
C LEU A 84 2.80 -26.68 -0.21
N ALA A 85 3.56 -27.02 -1.24
CA ALA A 85 3.12 -27.90 -2.32
C ALA A 85 3.10 -29.40 -1.95
N LYS A 86 3.69 -29.77 -0.81
CA LYS A 86 3.75 -31.16 -0.29
C LYS A 86 2.80 -31.39 0.90
N ALA A 87 2.16 -30.35 1.42
CA ALA A 87 1.18 -30.39 2.51
C ALA A 87 -0.24 -30.34 1.93
#